data_AF-A0A1A8Y0H6-F1
#
_entry.id   AF-A0A1A8Y0H6-F1
#
_cell.length_a   1.000
_cell.length_b   1.000
_cell.length_c   1.000
_cell.angle_alpha   90.00
_cell.angle_beta   90.00
_cell.angle_gamma   90.00
#
_symmetry.space_group_name_H-M   'P 1'
#
loop_
_entity.id
_entity.type
_entity.pdbx_description
1 polymer ?
#
loop_
_entity_poly.entity_id
_entity_poly.type
_entity_poly.pdbx_seq_one_letter_code
_entity_poly.pdbx_strand_id
1 'polypeptide(L)'
;MMQITPQAAPKSSRSDWQKAAESVARNFSTEEFAAQLKVKPQTIRAAYCRDGVYLGVAPIKLPNRRLLWSADEVAALIAGRPVKADAEKIDEHFARKAADASKVLPHIRAKAEAKAKRLAAVTAGEVA
;
A
#
# COMPACT_ATOMS: atom_id res chain seq x y z
N MET A 1 -37.77 50.72 -4.66
CA MET A 1 -37.28 49.46 -5.26
C MET A 1 -36.05 49.01 -4.49
N MET A 2 -36.20 48.09 -3.54
CA MET A 2 -35.06 47.52 -2.82
C MET A 2 -34.57 46.28 -3.58
N GLN A 3 -33.42 46.40 -4.23
CA GLN A 3 -32.73 45.29 -4.88
C GLN A 3 -32.02 44.48 -3.79
N ILE A 4 -32.43 43.25 -3.56
CA ILE A 4 -31.71 42.28 -2.72
C ILE A 4 -30.68 41.62 -3.62
N THR A 5 -29.42 41.97 -3.48
CA THR A 5 -28.34 41.26 -4.17
C THR A 5 -28.17 39.88 -3.52
N PRO A 6 -28.25 38.76 -4.25
CA PRO A 6 -27.97 37.45 -3.66
C PRO A 6 -26.48 37.39 -3.33
N GLN A 7 -26.18 37.34 -2.03
CA GLN A 7 -24.83 37.08 -1.53
C GLN A 7 -24.37 35.73 -2.09
N ALA A 8 -23.36 35.75 -2.96
CA ALA A 8 -22.70 34.54 -3.43
C ALA A 8 -22.14 33.79 -2.21
N ALA A 9 -22.65 32.58 -1.98
CA ALA A 9 -22.28 31.73 -0.86
C ALA A 9 -20.75 31.60 -0.78
N PRO A 10 -20.14 31.78 0.41
CA PRO A 10 -18.71 31.54 0.55
C PRO A 10 -18.44 30.08 0.17
N LYS A 11 -17.46 29.85 -0.72
CA LYS A 11 -17.01 28.50 -1.08
C LYS A 11 -16.53 27.82 0.21
N SER A 12 -17.42 27.04 0.82
CA SER A 12 -17.17 26.31 2.06
C SER A 12 -15.90 25.51 1.87
N SER A 13 -14.84 25.87 2.61
CA SER A 13 -13.69 24.99 2.77
C SER A 13 -14.24 23.63 3.18
N ARG A 14 -13.94 22.58 2.42
CA ARG A 14 -14.33 21.21 2.78
C ARG A 14 -13.89 20.96 4.22
N SER A 15 -14.84 20.55 5.05
CA SER A 15 -14.59 20.21 6.46
C SER A 15 -13.53 19.10 6.54
N ASP A 16 -12.70 19.05 7.58
CA ASP A 16 -11.62 18.04 7.64
C ASP A 16 -12.15 16.60 7.70
N TRP A 17 -13.36 16.38 8.22
CA TRP A 17 -14.05 15.09 8.14
C TRP A 17 -14.57 14.76 6.73
N GLN A 18 -14.92 15.77 5.91
CA GLN A 18 -15.23 15.56 4.49
C GLN A 18 -13.98 15.18 3.71
N LYS A 19 -12.83 15.82 3.98
CA LYS A 19 -11.55 15.42 3.38
C LYS A 19 -11.16 13.99 3.77
N ALA A 20 -11.36 13.62 5.04
CA ALA A 20 -11.14 12.25 5.51
C ALA A 20 -12.13 11.24 4.88
N ALA A 21 -13.39 11.62 4.69
CA ALA A 21 -14.37 10.78 4.01
C ALA A 21 -14.06 10.63 2.51
N GLU A 22 -13.65 11.71 1.83
CA GLU A 22 -13.21 11.68 0.44
C GLU A 22 -11.93 10.86 0.25
N SER A 23 -10.99 10.92 1.19
CA SER A 23 -9.79 10.07 1.14
C SER A 23 -10.13 8.60 1.36
N VAL A 24 -11.04 8.27 2.28
CA VAL A 24 -11.54 6.89 2.45
C VAL A 24 -12.28 6.40 1.20
N ALA A 25 -13.10 7.25 0.58
CA ALA A 25 -13.82 6.93 -0.66
C ALA A 25 -12.87 6.76 -1.87
N ARG A 26 -11.71 7.42 -1.85
CA ARG A 26 -10.67 7.32 -2.87
C ARG A 26 -9.67 6.21 -2.60
N ASN A 27 -9.82 5.40 -1.56
CA ASN A 27 -8.84 4.37 -1.26
C ASN A 27 -9.49 3.00 -1.25
N PHE A 28 -8.75 2.00 -1.71
CA PHE A 28 -9.24 0.63 -1.81
C PHE A 28 -8.85 -0.17 -0.57
N SER A 29 -9.77 -1.03 -0.13
CA SER A 29 -9.43 -2.14 0.74
C SER A 29 -8.57 -3.17 -0.02
N THR A 30 -7.90 -4.07 0.73
CA THR A 30 -7.12 -5.16 0.10
C THR A 30 -7.96 -6.03 -0.83
N GLU A 31 -9.26 -6.20 -0.57
CA GLU A 31 -10.15 -7.04 -1.38
C GLU A 31 -10.57 -6.34 -2.66
N GLU A 32 -10.91 -5.06 -2.60
CA GLU A 32 -11.22 -4.25 -3.79
C GLU A 32 -9.99 -4.12 -4.69
N PHE A 33 -8.82 -3.89 -4.10
CA PHE A 33 -7.57 -3.84 -4.85
C PHE A 33 -7.26 -5.17 -5.55
N ALA A 34 -7.50 -6.30 -4.86
CA ALA A 34 -7.34 -7.62 -5.44
C ALA A 34 -8.28 -7.86 -6.62
N ALA A 35 -9.53 -7.39 -6.52
CA ALA A 35 -10.52 -7.50 -7.57
C ALA A 35 -10.10 -6.72 -8.83
N GLN A 36 -9.56 -5.50 -8.66
CA GLN A 36 -9.08 -4.68 -9.79
C GLN A 36 -7.95 -5.36 -10.57
N LEU A 37 -7.02 -6.00 -9.84
CA LEU A 37 -5.88 -6.70 -10.45
C LEU A 37 -6.18 -8.16 -10.81
N LYS A 38 -7.41 -8.63 -10.57
CA LYS A 38 -7.85 -10.03 -10.78
C LYS A 38 -6.95 -11.06 -10.09
N VAL A 39 -6.44 -10.72 -8.90
CA VAL A 39 -5.61 -11.61 -8.07
C VAL A 39 -6.35 -12.02 -6.81
N LYS A 40 -5.85 -13.07 -6.15
CA LYS A 40 -6.34 -13.45 -4.82
C LYS A 40 -5.87 -12.43 -3.78
N PRO A 41 -6.72 -11.97 -2.84
CA PRO A 41 -6.31 -11.08 -1.76
C PRO A 41 -5.14 -11.63 -0.93
N GLN A 42 -5.05 -12.96 -0.80
CA GLN A 42 -3.95 -13.67 -0.14
C GLN A 42 -2.60 -13.33 -0.78
N THR A 43 -2.53 -13.17 -2.10
CA THR A 43 -1.30 -12.87 -2.83
C THR A 43 -0.77 -11.48 -2.46
N ILE A 44 -1.64 -10.49 -2.40
CA ILE A 44 -1.28 -9.12 -2.01
C ILE A 44 -0.78 -9.12 -0.56
N ARG A 45 -1.50 -9.78 0.36
CA ARG A 45 -1.07 -9.89 1.77
C ARG A 45 0.29 -10.59 1.89
N ALA A 46 0.51 -11.67 1.14
CA ALA A 46 1.77 -12.41 1.15
C ALA A 46 2.94 -11.62 0.54
N ALA A 47 2.69 -10.81 -0.50
CA ALA A 47 3.69 -9.91 -1.05
C ALA A 47 4.02 -8.78 -0.07
N TYR A 48 3.01 -8.13 0.51
CA TYR A 48 3.22 -7.11 1.56
C TYR A 48 4.03 -7.66 2.74
N CYS A 49 3.73 -8.86 3.23
CA CYS A 49 4.49 -9.48 4.31
C CYS A 49 5.94 -9.81 3.93
N ARG A 50 6.25 -10.05 2.65
CA ARG A 50 7.61 -10.40 2.21
C ARG A 50 8.44 -9.15 1.90
N ASP A 51 7.85 -8.24 1.14
CA ASP A 51 8.55 -7.17 0.45
C ASP A 51 8.17 -5.78 1.01
N GLY A 52 7.17 -5.69 1.88
CA GLY A 52 6.70 -4.42 2.48
C GLY A 52 5.83 -3.57 1.55
N VAL A 53 5.78 -3.94 0.27
CA VAL A 53 4.99 -3.29 -0.79
C VAL A 53 4.40 -4.32 -1.74
N TYR A 54 3.46 -3.89 -2.57
CA TYR A 54 2.96 -4.72 -3.68
C TYR A 54 2.98 -3.92 -4.97
N LEU A 55 3.79 -4.38 -5.93
CA LEU A 55 3.98 -3.74 -7.24
C LEU A 55 4.29 -2.23 -7.16
N GLY A 56 5.06 -1.84 -6.14
CA GLY A 56 5.45 -0.44 -5.90
C GLY A 56 4.45 0.36 -5.07
N VAL A 57 3.27 -0.17 -4.77
CA VAL A 57 2.24 0.49 -3.96
C VAL A 57 2.47 0.19 -2.48
N ALA A 58 2.52 1.23 -1.65
CA ALA A 58 2.73 1.11 -0.21
C ALA A 58 1.42 1.32 0.56
N PRO A 59 0.96 0.36 1.38
CA PRO A 59 -0.31 0.50 2.08
C PRO A 59 -0.21 1.47 3.25
N ILE A 60 -1.30 2.20 3.49
CA ILE A 60 -1.51 3.01 4.69
C ILE A 60 -2.03 2.09 5.80
N LYS A 61 -1.30 2.00 6.92
CA LYS A 61 -1.72 1.23 8.09
C LYS A 61 -2.73 2.04 8.88
N LEU A 62 -3.95 1.53 9.00
CA LEU A 62 -4.98 2.13 9.85
C LEU A 62 -4.87 1.62 11.30
N PRO A 63 -5.33 2.40 12.29
CA PRO A 63 -5.36 1.97 13.70
C PRO A 63 -6.24 0.75 13.94
N ASN A 64 -7.20 0.46 13.04
CA ASN A 64 -8.02 -0.76 13.06
C ASN A 64 -7.28 -2.00 12.51
N ARG A 65 -5.96 -1.93 12.31
CA ARG A 65 -5.10 -2.99 11.75
C ARG A 65 -5.42 -3.39 10.29
N ARG A 66 -6.30 -2.68 9.59
CA ARG A 66 -6.53 -2.87 8.15
C ARG A 66 -5.49 -2.09 7.34
N LEU A 67 -5.28 -2.55 6.11
CA LEU A 67 -4.43 -1.91 5.12
C LEU A 67 -5.31 -1.19 4.11
N LEU A 68 -4.96 0.05 3.82
CA LEU A 68 -5.64 0.91 2.87
C LEU A 68 -4.69 1.23 1.71
N TRP A 69 -5.17 1.10 0.48
CA TRP A 69 -4.39 1.27 -0.75
C TRP A 69 -4.84 2.53 -1.50
N SER A 70 -3.91 3.35 -1.97
CA SER A 70 -4.25 4.59 -2.68
C SER A 70 -4.87 4.32 -4.04
N ALA A 71 -6.09 4.81 -4.35
CA ALA A 71 -6.66 4.57 -5.68
C ALA A 71 -5.86 5.21 -6.79
N ASP A 72 -5.18 6.33 -6.55
CA ASP A 72 -4.36 6.99 -7.58
C ASP A 72 -3.18 6.09 -8.00
N GLU A 73 -2.56 5.42 -7.04
CA GLU A 73 -1.47 4.46 -7.29
C GLU A 73 -1.99 3.18 -7.96
N VAL A 74 -3.16 2.70 -7.53
CA VAL A 74 -3.81 1.53 -8.15
C VAL A 74 -4.21 1.83 -9.59
N ALA A 75 -4.78 3.01 -9.86
CA ALA A 75 -5.15 3.45 -11.20
C ALA A 75 -3.92 3.63 -12.10
N ALA A 76 -2.84 4.21 -11.57
CA ALA A 76 -1.57 4.31 -12.28
C ALA A 76 -1.02 2.92 -12.66
N LEU A 77 -1.10 1.96 -11.73
CA LEU A 77 -0.66 0.58 -11.97
C LEU A 77 -1.50 -0.12 -13.04
N ILE A 78 -2.83 0.04 -13.02
CA ILE A 78 -3.74 -0.50 -14.05
C ILE A 78 -3.46 0.15 -15.41
N ALA A 79 -3.13 1.45 -15.42
CA ALA A 79 -2.71 2.16 -16.62
C ALA A 79 -1.29 1.80 -17.10
N GLY A 80 -0.61 0.86 -16.44
CA GLY A 80 0.72 0.38 -16.82
C GLY A 80 1.87 1.32 -16.43
N ARG A 81 1.62 2.32 -15.58
CA ARG A 81 2.65 3.23 -15.08
C ARG A 81 3.30 2.65 -13.82
N PRO A 82 4.64 2.65 -13.70
CA PRO A 82 5.30 2.21 -12.48
C PRO A 82 5.02 3.20 -11.33
N VAL A 83 4.60 2.69 -10.19
CA VAL A 83 4.49 3.45 -8.93
C VAL A 83 5.79 3.27 -8.17
N LYS A 84 6.39 4.38 -7.73
CA LYS A 84 7.61 4.34 -6.92
C LYS A 84 7.22 3.97 -5.49
N ALA A 85 7.82 2.91 -4.97
CA ALA A 85 7.64 2.53 -3.59
C ALA A 85 8.21 3.58 -2.64
N ASP A 86 7.42 3.94 -1.63
CA ASP A 86 7.89 4.72 -0.49
C ASP A 86 8.91 3.89 0.31
N ALA A 87 10.20 4.17 0.12
CA ALA A 87 11.29 3.44 0.78
C ALA A 87 11.18 3.50 2.31
N GLU A 88 10.76 4.64 2.86
CA GLU A 88 10.60 4.85 4.30
C GLU A 88 9.60 3.87 4.93
N LYS A 89 8.45 3.64 4.28
CA LYS A 89 7.43 2.70 4.78
C LYS A 89 7.89 1.26 4.72
N ILE A 90 8.75 0.94 3.75
CA ILE A 90 9.39 -0.37 3.63
C ILE A 90 10.35 -0.58 4.81
N ASP A 91 11.21 0.40 5.07
CA ASP A 91 12.20 0.35 6.15
C ASP A 91 11.53 0.24 7.52
N GLU A 92 10.47 1.02 7.78
CA GLU A 92 9.66 0.88 9.00
C GLU A 92 9.01 -0.50 9.14
N HIS A 93 8.52 -1.07 8.03
CA HIS A 93 7.95 -2.41 8.04
C HIS A 93 9.00 -3.47 8.42
N PHE A 94 10.21 -3.37 7.86
CA PHE A 94 11.30 -4.27 8.19
C PHE A 94 11.86 -4.04 9.59
N ALA A 95 11.97 -2.79 10.05
CA ALA A 95 12.40 -2.45 11.40
C ALA A 95 11.46 -3.06 12.46
N ARG A 96 10.14 -2.95 12.27
CA ARG A 96 9.16 -3.61 13.15
C ARG A 96 9.34 -5.13 13.16
N LYS A 97 9.60 -5.73 12.00
CA LYS A 97 9.77 -7.19 11.89
C LYS A 97 11.10 -7.67 12.50
N ALA A 98 12.15 -6.85 12.44
CA ALA A 98 13.43 -7.10 13.10
C ALA A 98 13.27 -7.06 14.63
N ALA A 99 12.46 -6.14 15.17
CA ALA A 99 12.16 -6.08 16.60
C ALA A 99 11.42 -7.33 17.12
N ASP A 100 10.51 -7.90 16.32
CA ASP A 100 9.77 -9.13 16.65
C ASP A 100 10.48 -10.43 16.17
N ALA A 101 11.73 -10.35 15.70
CA ALA A 101 12.45 -11.50 15.11
C ALA A 101 12.62 -12.69 16.08
N SER A 102 12.57 -12.43 17.38
CA SER A 102 12.60 -13.43 18.45
C SER A 102 11.41 -14.40 18.41
N LYS A 103 10.26 -13.99 17.87
CA LYS A 103 9.05 -14.85 17.71
C LYS A 103 9.02 -15.66 16.40
N VAL A 104 9.99 -15.48 15.50
CA VAL A 104 9.99 -16.17 14.21
C VAL A 104 10.47 -17.62 14.37
N LEU A 105 9.58 -18.58 14.07
CA LEU A 105 9.88 -20.01 14.20
C LEU A 105 11.06 -20.45 13.29
N PRO A 106 11.86 -21.46 13.71
CA PRO A 106 13.08 -21.87 13.00
C PRO A 106 12.85 -22.23 11.52
N HIS A 107 11.77 -22.94 11.22
CA HIS A 107 11.47 -23.38 9.85
C HIS A 107 11.09 -22.20 8.91
N ILE A 108 10.66 -21.07 9.46
CA ILE A 108 10.38 -19.85 8.70
C ILE A 108 11.69 -19.13 8.35
N ARG A 109 12.65 -19.10 9.28
CA ARG A 109 14.01 -18.57 9.05
C ARG A 109 14.72 -19.35 7.94
N ALA A 110 14.70 -20.68 8.03
CA ALA A 110 15.27 -21.56 6.99
C ALA A 110 14.64 -21.33 5.61
N LYS A 111 13.32 -21.09 5.53
CA LYS A 111 12.65 -20.73 4.27
C LYS A 111 13.08 -19.37 3.73
N ALA A 112 13.30 -18.39 4.61
CA ALA A 112 13.77 -17.06 4.22
C ALA A 112 15.21 -17.11 3.68
N GLU A 113 16.11 -17.84 4.36
CA GLU A 113 17.49 -18.07 3.92
C GLU A 113 17.53 -18.80 2.56
N ALA A 114 16.71 -19.84 2.38
CA ALA A 114 16.60 -20.54 1.10
C ALA A 114 16.08 -19.63 -0.03
N LYS A 115 15.13 -18.73 0.27
CA LYS A 115 14.66 -17.72 -0.70
C LYS A 115 15.75 -16.71 -1.03
N ALA A 116 16.49 -16.22 -0.03
CA ALA A 116 17.62 -15.30 -0.24
C ALA A 116 18.71 -15.94 -1.10
N LYS A 117 19.05 -17.20 -0.85
CA LYS A 117 20.00 -17.98 -1.66
C LYS A 117 19.52 -18.15 -3.10
N ARG A 118 18.22 -18.42 -3.32
CA ARG A 118 17.63 -18.49 -4.67
C ARG A 118 17.65 -17.14 -5.38
N LEU A 119 17.30 -16.06 -4.69
CA LEU A 119 17.29 -14.72 -5.26
C LEU A 119 18.71 -14.29 -5.65
N ALA A 120 19.69 -14.51 -4.78
CA ALA A 120 21.10 -14.25 -5.07
C ALA A 120 21.63 -15.07 -6.25
N ALA A 121 21.17 -16.32 -6.40
CA ALA A 121 21.53 -17.15 -7.55
C ALA A 121 20.89 -16.66 -8.86
N VAL A 122 19.67 -16.10 -8.81
CA VAL A 122 18.99 -15.51 -9.97
C VAL A 122 19.68 -14.20 -10.38
N THR A 123 19.98 -13.30 -9.45
CA THR A 123 20.71 -12.06 -9.75
C THR A 123 22.16 -12.31 -10.20
N ALA A 124 22.80 -13.38 -9.71
CA ALA A 124 24.11 -13.79 -10.22
C ALA A 124 24.05 -14.44 -11.62
N GLY A 125 22.88 -14.94 -12.03
CA GLY A 125 22.66 -15.53 -13.36
C GLY A 125 22.19 -14.55 -14.43
N GLU A 126 21.80 -13.31 -14.07
CA GLU A 126 21.30 -12.28 -15.00
C GLU A 126 22.43 -11.42 -15.61
N VAL A 127 23.69 -11.85 -15.49
CA VAL A 127 24.88 -11.19 -16.06
C VAL A 127 25.63 -12.09 -17.05
N ALA A 128 24.95 -13.04 -17.71
CA ALA A 128 25.52 -13.85 -18.79
C ALA A 128 24.73 -13.63 -20.09
#